data_AF-W2Z610-F1
#
_entry.id   AF-W2Z610-F1
#
_cell.length_a   1.000
_cell.length_b   1.000
_cell.length_c   1.000
_cell.angle_alpha   90.00
_cell.angle_beta   90.00
_cell.angle_gamma   90.00
#
_symmetry.space_group_name_H-M   'P 1'
#
loop_
_entity.id
_entity.type
_entity.pdbx_description
1 polymer ?
#
loop_
_entity_poly.entity_id
_entity_poly.type
_entity_poly.pdbx_seq_one_letter_code
_entity_poly.pdbx_strand_id
1 'polypeptide(L)' 'MKLVCVFVGLEESLYFVNIDANESVGYLKDAIKEKKPWTVTGVARKLHLFLAKKDS' A
#
# COMPACT_ATOMS: atom_id res chain seq x y z
N MET A 1 1.86 -13.14 -1.89
CA MET A 1 0.91 -12.51 -2.83
C MET A 1 1.39 -11.10 -3.20
N LYS A 2 1.25 -10.71 -4.47
CA LYS A 2 1.70 -9.40 -4.96
C LYS A 2 0.51 -8.45 -5.09
N LEU A 3 0.52 -7.41 -4.27
CA LEU A 3 -0.47 -6.35 -4.27
C LEU A 3 0.01 -5.18 -5.12
N VAL A 4 -0.94 -4.59 -5.85
CA VAL A 4 -0.75 -3.34 -6.58
C VAL A 4 -1.32 -2.23 -5.71
N CYS A 5 -0.48 -1.24 -5.41
CA CYS A 5 -0.83 -0.11 -4.58
C CYS A 5 -0.64 1.18 -5.38
N VAL A 6 -1.52 2.15 -5.15
CA VAL A 6 -1.48 3.46 -5.79
C VAL A 6 -1.78 4.53 -4.74
N PHE A 7 -1.07 5.65 -4.77
CA PHE A 7 -1.44 6.82 -3.97
C PHE A 7 -2.41 7.69 -4.76
N VAL A 8 -3.63 7.83 -4.26
CA VAL A 8 -4.63 8.72 -4.86
C VAL A 8 -4.15 10.17 -4.73
N GLY A 9 -4.03 10.88 -5.86
CA GLY A 9 -3.64 12.29 -5.90
C GLY A 9 -2.15 12.58 -6.15
N LEU A 10 -1.31 11.57 -6.37
CA LEU A 10 0.02 11.75 -6.97
C LEU A 10 0.02 11.22 -8.40
N GLU A 11 0.50 12.03 -9.36
CA GLU A 11 0.86 11.52 -10.68
C GLU A 11 2.00 10.49 -10.54
N GLU A 12 1.84 9.33 -11.18
CA GLU A 12 2.78 8.19 -11.14
C GLU A 12 3.10 7.63 -9.73
N SER A 13 2.07 7.15 -9.04
CA SER A 13 2.19 6.58 -7.70
C SER A 13 2.00 5.05 -7.62
N LEU A 14 2.12 4.35 -8.75
CA LEU A 14 1.90 2.92 -8.84
C LEU A 14 3.10 2.12 -8.33
N TYR A 15 2.89 1.21 -7.37
CA TYR A 15 3.95 0.35 -6.86
C TYR A 15 3.41 -1.02 -6.45
N PHE A 16 4.34 -1.98 -6.37
CA PHE A 16 4.04 -3.34 -5.98
C PHE A 16 4.57 -3.63 -4.58
N VAL A 17 3.71 -4.22 -3.75
CA VAL A 17 4.04 -4.73 -2.41
C VAL A 17 3.86 -6.24 -2.43
N ASN A 18 4.80 -6.95 -1.82
CA ASN A 18 4.70 -8.40 -1.66
C ASN A 18 4.41 -8.68 -0.20
N ILE A 19 3.33 -9.40 0.08
CA ILE A 19 2.90 -9.76 1.43
C ILE A 19 2.45 -11.21 1.45
N ASP A 20 2.65 -11.92 2.55
CA ASP A 20 2.11 -13.26 2.70
C ASP A 20 0.57 -13.24 2.81
N ALA A 21 -0.10 -14.29 2.35
CA ALA A 21 -1.57 -14.31 2.31
C ALA A 21 -2.19 -14.39 3.72
N ASN A 22 -1.43 -14.83 4.71
CA ASN A 22 -1.85 -14.97 6.10
C ASN A 22 -1.53 -13.73 6.95
N GLU A 23 -0.95 -12.70 6.35
CA GLU A 23 -0.54 -11.47 7.04
C GLU A 23 -1.70 -10.47 7.17
N SER A 24 -1.61 -9.66 8.22
CA SER A 24 -2.65 -8.69 8.54
C SER A 24 -2.54 -7.41 7.70
N VAL A 25 -3.63 -6.64 7.68
CA VAL A 25 -3.65 -5.29 7.07
C VAL A 25 -2.65 -4.34 7.77
N GLY A 26 -2.30 -4.61 9.03
CA GLY A 26 -1.24 -3.87 9.74
C GLY A 26 0.11 -4.04 9.06
N TYR A 27 0.49 -5.29 8.78
CA TYR A 27 1.72 -5.62 8.09
C TYR A 27 1.78 -5.00 6.68
N LEU A 28 0.64 -4.96 5.98
CA LEU A 28 0.54 -4.28 4.69
C LEU A 28 0.86 -2.78 4.80
N LYS A 29 0.38 -2.10 5.84
CA LYS A 29 0.67 -0.67 6.07
C LYS A 29 2.16 -0.43 6.33
N ASP A 30 2.81 -1.34 7.06
CA ASP A 30 4.24 -1.25 7.36
C ASP A 30 5.08 -1.50 6.10
N ALA A 31 4.75 -2.51 5.30
CA ALA A 31 5.42 -2.80 4.03
C ALA A 31 5.29 -1.65 3.01
N ILE A 32 4.13 -0.98 2.97
CA ILE A 32 3.93 0.22 2.15
C ILE A 32 4.87 1.35 2.61
N LYS A 33 5.01 1.54 3.92
CA LYS A 33 5.87 2.58 4.51
C LYS A 33 7.35 2.34 4.21
N GLU A 34 7.81 1.10 4.32
CA GLU A 34 9.20 0.73 4.02
C GLU A 34 9.57 1.02 2.57
N LYS A 35 8.66 0.77 1.63
CA LYS A 35 8.87 1.01 0.19
C LYS A 35 8.93 2.48 -0.20
N LYS A 36 8.17 3.36 0.46
CA LYS A 36 8.11 4.81 0.15
C LYS A 36 8.07 5.65 1.44
N PRO A 37 9.19 5.73 2.19
CA PRO A 37 9.23 6.48 3.44
C PRO A 37 9.02 7.99 3.24
N TRP A 38 9.32 8.51 2.04
CA TRP A 38 9.26 9.94 1.72
C TRP A 38 7.90 10.42 1.19
N THR A 39 7.07 9.53 0.64
CA THR A 39 5.73 9.87 0.13
C THR A 39 4.68 9.84 1.24
N VAL A 40 4.93 9.04 2.28
CA VAL A 40 4.10 8.98 3.49
C VAL A 40 4.85 9.67 4.63
N THR A 41 4.91 11.01 4.60
CA THR A 41 5.42 11.81 5.72
C THR A 41 4.52 11.77 6.97
N GLY A 42 3.42 11.01 6.92
CA GLY A 42 2.45 10.81 8.00
C GLY A 42 2.57 9.46 8.71
N VAL A 43 1.92 9.35 9.87
CA VAL A 43 1.82 8.08 10.60
C VAL A 43 1.07 7.06 9.74
N ALA A 44 1.61 5.84 9.56
CA ALA A 44 1.02 4.77 8.72
C ALA A 44 -0.45 4.48 9.02
N ARG A 45 -0.91 4.71 10.26
CA ARG A 45 -2.32 4.63 10.66
C ARG A 45 -3.27 5.57 9.89
N LYS A 46 -2.75 6.67 9.33
CA LYS A 46 -3.50 7.65 8.53
C LYS A 46 -3.63 7.26 7.06
N LEU A 47 -2.99 6.17 6.61
CA LEU A 47 -3.20 5.65 5.28
C LEU A 47 -4.58 5.00 5.18
N HIS A 48 -5.42 5.57 4.33
CA HIS A 48 -6.69 4.95 3.93
C HIS A 48 -6.41 3.99 2.78
N LEU A 49 -6.53 2.70 3.07
CA LEU A 49 -6.37 1.64 2.10
C LEU A 49 -7.73 1.32 1.49
N PHE A 50 -7.82 1.35 0.17
CA PHE A 50 -9.01 0.94 -0.57
C PHE A 50 -8.68 -0.34 -1.32
N LEU A 51 -9.53 -1.35 -1.16
CA LEU A 51 -9.44 -2.57 -1.94
C LEU A 51 -9.99 -2.29 -3.33
N ALA A 52 -9.13 -2.33 -4.35
CA ALA A 52 -9.58 -2.34 -5.73
C ALA A 52 -9.94 -3.78 -6.10
N LYS A 53 -11.16 -3.97 -6.59
CA LYS A 53 -11.51 -5.23 -7.24
C LYS A 53 -10.73 -5.28 -8.56
N LYS A 54 -9.97 -6.34 -8.76
CA LYS A 54 -9.47 -6.65 -10.09
C LYS A 54 -10.67 -7.11 -10.91
N ASP A 55 -11.17 -6.25 -11.79
CA ASP A 55 -12.13 -6.71 -12.80
C ASP A 55 -11.48 -7.84 -13.58
N SER A 56 -12.20 -8.96 -13.64
CA SER A 56 -11.72 -10.24 -14.15
C SER A 56 -11.68 -10.26 -15.67
#